data_AF-A0A0W4ZNG7-F1
#
_entry.id   AF-A0A0W4ZNG7-F1
#
_cell.length_a   1.000
_cell.length_b   1.000
_cell.length_c   1.000
_cell.angle_alpha   90.00
_cell.angle_beta   90.00
_cell.angle_gamma   90.00
#
_symmetry.space_group_name_H-M   'P 1'
#
loop_
_entity.id
_entity.type
_entity.pdbx_description
1 polymer ?
#
loop_
_entity_poly.entity_id
_entity_poly.type
_entity_poly.pdbx_seq_one_letter_code
_entity_poly.pdbx_strand_id
1 'polypeptide(L)'
;MSVPGETIVNLRAQVNQKLVESGAYERISSHLAKRLHECGWYSDMKDHTLFKVRHQEKPNFEALVKEIEPKGLATVPEDLKTEVLGMIRKFLEEVVTVDDVDNC
;
A
#
# COMPACT_ATOMS: atom_id res chain seq x y z
N MET A 1 -8.27 30.96 -9.03
CA MET A 1 -8.42 30.51 -7.63
C MET A 1 -7.96 29.07 -7.58
N SER A 2 -6.77 28.80 -7.05
CA SER A 2 -6.28 27.43 -6.92
C SER A 2 -7.00 26.75 -5.76
N VAL A 3 -7.70 25.67 -6.07
CA VAL A 3 -8.35 24.81 -5.09
C VAL A 3 -7.28 24.24 -4.16
N PRO A 4 -7.36 24.43 -2.83
CA PRO A 4 -6.33 23.98 -1.89
C PRO A 4 -6.12 22.46 -1.84
N GLY A 5 -7.05 21.67 -2.41
CA GLY A 5 -6.87 20.23 -2.59
C GLY A 5 -5.93 19.84 -3.74
N GLU A 6 -5.75 20.70 -4.76
CA GLU A 6 -4.99 20.36 -5.96
C GLU A 6 -3.47 20.34 -5.72
N THR A 7 -2.97 21.08 -4.74
CA THR A 7 -1.54 21.12 -4.39
C THR A 7 -1.08 19.92 -3.57
N ILE A 8 -1.87 19.49 -2.57
CA ILE A 8 -1.60 18.27 -1.79
C ILE A 8 -1.75 17.04 -2.66
N VAL A 9 -2.75 17.08 -3.55
CA VAL A 9 -2.83 16.16 -4.66
C VAL A 9 -1.51 16.32 -5.43
N ASN A 10 -1.15 17.36 -6.17
CA ASN A 10 0.13 17.38 -6.93
C ASN A 10 1.38 16.76 -6.23
N LEU A 11 1.64 17.12 -4.97
CA LEU A 11 2.72 16.57 -4.15
C LEU A 11 2.71 15.04 -3.95
N ARG A 12 1.58 14.39 -3.64
CA ARG A 12 1.53 12.91 -3.45
C ARG A 12 2.02 12.14 -4.68
N ALA A 13 1.77 12.64 -5.88
CA ALA A 13 2.08 11.91 -7.10
C ALA A 13 3.53 12.14 -7.45
N GLN A 14 4.06 13.34 -7.23
CA GLN A 14 5.49 13.59 -7.37
C GLN A 14 6.28 12.68 -6.41
N VAL A 15 5.84 12.57 -5.15
CA VAL A 15 6.42 11.62 -4.18
C VAL A 15 6.29 10.18 -4.66
N ASN A 16 5.09 9.74 -5.08
CA ASN A 16 4.88 8.38 -5.56
C ASN A 16 5.70 8.08 -6.82
N GLN A 17 5.89 9.06 -7.69
CA GLN A 17 6.67 8.94 -8.91
C GLN A 17 8.16 8.82 -8.57
N LYS A 18 8.70 9.65 -7.67
CA LYS A 18 10.08 9.51 -7.15
C LYS A 18 10.28 8.18 -6.39
N LEU A 19 9.27 7.72 -5.64
CA LEU A 19 9.25 6.39 -5.00
C LEU A 19 9.40 5.27 -6.03
N VAL A 20 8.74 5.38 -7.18
CA VAL A 20 8.82 4.39 -8.26
C VAL A 20 10.14 4.50 -9.01
N GLU A 21 10.57 5.71 -9.39
CA GLU A 21 11.82 5.97 -10.14
C GLU A 21 13.07 5.55 -9.37
N SER A 22 13.09 5.72 -8.05
CA SER A 22 14.17 5.24 -7.18
C SER A 22 14.17 3.72 -6.94
N GLY A 23 13.12 3.01 -7.37
CA GLY A 23 12.91 1.59 -7.05
C GLY A 23 12.52 1.32 -5.59
N ALA A 24 12.40 2.35 -4.75
CA ALA A 24 12.01 2.19 -3.35
C ALA A 24 10.58 1.67 -3.20
N TYR A 25 9.67 2.05 -4.11
CA TYR A 25 8.32 1.51 -4.16
C TYR A 25 8.32 -0.01 -4.31
N GLU A 26 9.10 -0.55 -5.25
CA GLU A 26 9.20 -1.99 -5.47
C GLU A 26 9.80 -2.70 -4.26
N ARG A 27 10.82 -2.08 -3.62
CA ARG A 27 11.44 -2.61 -2.41
C ARG A 27 10.47 -2.66 -1.23
N ILE A 28 9.70 -1.59 -1.00
CA ILE A 28 8.70 -1.51 0.08
C ILE A 28 7.55 -2.49 -0.19
N SER A 29 7.07 -2.54 -1.44
CA SER A 29 5.99 -3.44 -1.86
C SER A 29 6.40 -4.92 -1.72
N SER A 30 7.59 -5.27 -2.18
CA SER A 30 8.15 -6.62 -2.06
C SER A 30 8.36 -7.01 -0.59
N HIS A 31 8.84 -6.09 0.25
CA HIS A 31 8.98 -6.30 1.68
C HIS A 31 7.63 -6.54 2.35
N LEU A 32 6.63 -5.68 2.08
CA LEU A 32 5.26 -5.86 2.57
C LEU A 32 4.69 -7.22 2.13
N ALA A 33 4.80 -7.56 0.85
CA ALA A 33 4.28 -8.82 0.30
C ALA A 33 4.93 -10.04 0.95
N LYS A 34 6.27 -10.01 1.12
CA LYS A 34 7.02 -11.08 1.80
C LYS A 34 6.53 -11.27 3.23
N ARG A 35 6.40 -10.18 3.98
CA ARG A 35 5.98 -10.24 5.39
C ARG A 35 4.52 -10.67 5.55
N LEU A 36 3.63 -10.23 4.67
CA LEU A 36 2.24 -10.72 4.59
C LEU A 36 2.17 -12.22 4.30
N HIS A 37 3.14 -12.76 3.57
CA HIS A 37 3.25 -14.18 3.32
C HIS A 37 3.80 -14.94 4.54
N GLU A 38 4.87 -14.42 5.14
CA GLU A 38 5.53 -15.01 6.33
C GLU A 38 4.63 -15.03 7.57
N CYS A 39 3.79 -14.01 7.77
CA CYS A 39 2.87 -13.96 8.90
C CYS A 39 1.57 -14.76 8.68
N GLY A 40 1.41 -15.42 7.52
CA GLY A 40 0.23 -16.24 7.20
C GLY A 40 -0.97 -15.47 6.66
N TRP A 41 -0.95 -14.12 6.67
CA TRP A 41 -2.07 -13.29 6.20
C TRP A 41 -2.50 -13.63 4.77
N TYR A 42 -1.54 -13.86 3.87
CA TYR A 42 -1.85 -14.24 2.49
C TYR A 42 -2.62 -15.57 2.40
N SER A 43 -2.23 -16.55 3.22
CA SER A 43 -2.92 -17.85 3.26
C SER A 43 -4.32 -17.69 3.84
N ASP A 44 -4.46 -16.98 4.96
CA ASP A 44 -5.74 -16.75 5.62
C ASP A 44 -6.74 -16.05 4.70
N MET A 45 -6.28 -15.04 3.95
CA MET A 45 -7.10 -14.32 2.99
C MET A 45 -7.50 -15.20 1.82
N LYS A 46 -6.58 -16.03 1.31
CA LYS A 46 -6.87 -16.98 0.23
C LYS A 46 -7.89 -18.02 0.68
N ASP A 47 -7.73 -18.60 1.86
CA ASP A 47 -8.65 -19.58 2.42
C ASP A 47 -10.02 -18.97 2.70
N HIS A 48 -10.06 -17.74 3.22
CA HIS A 48 -11.30 -17.01 3.42
C HIS A 48 -12.03 -16.72 2.10
N THR A 49 -11.29 -16.29 1.07
CA THR A 49 -11.81 -16.06 -0.28
C THR A 49 -12.38 -17.35 -0.86
N LEU A 50 -11.63 -18.44 -0.75
CA LEU A 50 -12.03 -19.75 -1.27
C LEU A 50 -13.27 -20.29 -0.55
N PHE A 51 -13.35 -20.11 0.78
CA PHE A 51 -14.53 -20.47 1.56
C PHE A 51 -15.76 -19.69 1.07
N LYS A 52 -15.65 -18.38 0.87
CA LYS A 52 -16.74 -17.54 0.37
C LYS A 52 -17.19 -17.92 -1.03
N VAL A 53 -16.25 -18.14 -1.95
CA VAL A 53 -16.54 -18.57 -3.33
C VAL A 53 -17.23 -19.92 -3.36
N ARG A 54 -16.80 -20.88 -2.54
CA ARG A 54 -17.42 -22.21 -2.45
C ARG A 54 -18.84 -22.19 -1.91
N HIS A 55 -19.19 -21.20 -1.09
CA HIS A 55 -20.54 -21.01 -0.55
C HIS A 55 -21.43 -20.14 -1.45
N GLN A 56 -20.93 -19.60 -2.55
CA GLN A 56 -21.70 -18.82 -3.51
C GLN A 56 -22.10 -19.68 -4.72
N GLU A 57 -23.40 -19.74 -5.03
CA GLU A 57 -23.91 -20.41 -6.24
C GLU A 57 -23.47 -19.72 -7.54
N LYS A 58 -23.24 -18.40 -7.51
CA LYS A 58 -22.73 -17.60 -8.63
C LYS A 58 -21.63 -16.66 -8.12
N PRO A 59 -20.35 -17.02 -8.25
CA PRO A 59 -19.27 -16.16 -7.80
C PRO A 59 -19.20 -14.89 -8.68
N ASN A 60 -19.36 -13.74 -8.05
CA ASN A 60 -19.11 -12.43 -8.68
C ASN A 60 -17.83 -11.85 -8.10
N PHE A 61 -16.83 -11.65 -8.94
CA PHE A 61 -15.53 -11.14 -8.54
C PHE A 61 -15.61 -9.77 -7.87
N GLU A 62 -16.39 -8.83 -8.42
CA GLU A 62 -16.49 -7.47 -7.88
C GLU A 62 -17.17 -7.44 -6.51
N ALA A 63 -18.23 -8.22 -6.33
CA ALA A 63 -18.91 -8.36 -5.04
C ALA A 63 -17.99 -9.00 -4.00
N LEU A 64 -17.21 -10.01 -4.41
CA LEU A 64 -16.26 -10.70 -3.55
C LEU A 64 -15.12 -9.78 -3.10
N VAL A 65 -14.56 -8.98 -4.02
CA VAL A 65 -13.52 -7.99 -3.68
C VAL A 65 -14.06 -6.97 -2.68
N LYS A 66 -15.24 -6.41 -2.92
CA LYS A 66 -15.88 -5.44 -2.02
C LYS A 66 -16.12 -6.00 -0.61
N GLU A 67 -16.36 -7.30 -0.48
CA GLU A 67 -16.56 -7.96 0.81
C GLU A 67 -15.23 -8.28 1.51
N ILE A 68 -14.23 -8.71 0.75
CA ILE A 68 -12.95 -9.20 1.28
C ILE A 68 -11.95 -8.08 1.55
N GLU A 69 -11.96 -7.01 0.75
CA GLU A 69 -11.09 -5.85 0.90
C GLU A 69 -11.10 -5.22 2.31
N PRO A 70 -12.27 -4.86 2.91
CA PRO A 70 -12.29 -4.27 4.25
C PRO A 70 -11.75 -5.23 5.30
N LYS A 71 -12.01 -6.54 5.14
CA LYS A 71 -11.49 -7.56 6.05
C LYS A 71 -9.98 -7.67 5.91
N GLY A 72 -9.47 -7.70 4.68
CA GLY A 72 -8.04 -7.74 4.40
C GLY A 72 -7.29 -6.60 5.07
N LEU A 73 -7.80 -5.37 4.97
CA LEU A 73 -7.24 -4.19 5.63
C LEU A 73 -7.29 -4.27 7.17
N ALA A 74 -8.34 -4.88 7.72
CA ALA A 74 -8.52 -5.05 9.16
C ALA A 74 -7.64 -6.17 9.74
N THR A 75 -7.34 -7.24 8.98
CA THR A 75 -6.46 -8.33 9.43
C THR A 75 -4.97 -8.07 9.21
N VAL A 76 -4.59 -7.00 8.52
CA VAL A 76 -3.16 -6.65 8.41
C VAL A 76 -2.61 -6.34 9.81
N PRO A 77 -1.52 -7.01 10.27
CA PRO A 77 -0.92 -6.74 11.56
C PRO A 77 -0.46 -5.28 11.71
N GLU A 78 -0.75 -4.67 12.87
CA GLU A 78 -0.37 -3.28 13.14
C GLU A 78 1.15 -3.08 13.17
N ASP A 79 1.90 -4.09 13.63
CA ASP A 79 3.37 -4.08 13.60
C ASP A 79 3.89 -3.95 12.17
N LEU A 80 3.25 -4.65 11.23
CA LEU A 80 3.60 -4.60 9.81
C LEU A 80 3.28 -3.24 9.19
N LYS A 81 2.10 -2.68 9.51
CA LYS A 81 1.72 -1.34 9.05
C LYS A 81 2.74 -0.32 9.53
N THR A 82 3.13 -0.39 10.79
CA THR A 82 4.11 0.53 11.39
C THR A 82 5.48 0.38 10.74
N GLU A 83 5.93 -0.85 10.50
CA GLU A 83 7.19 -1.16 9.81
C GLU A 83 7.22 -0.54 8.41
N VAL A 84 6.18 -0.77 7.60
CA VAL A 84 6.07 -0.29 6.23
C VAL A 84 5.90 1.24 6.17
N LEU A 85 5.09 1.82 7.07
CA LEU A 85 4.98 3.27 7.21
C LEU A 85 6.30 3.92 7.62
N GLY A 86 7.09 3.25 8.46
CA GLY A 86 8.44 3.68 8.82
C GLY A 86 9.38 3.70 7.61
N MET A 87 9.32 2.66 6.75
CA MET A 87 10.10 2.63 5.51
C MET A 87 9.70 3.77 4.55
N ILE A 88 8.40 4.02 4.39
CA ILE A 88 7.89 5.11 3.54
C ILE A 88 8.33 6.47 4.11
N ARG A 89 8.22 6.68 5.43
CA ARG A 89 8.67 7.92 6.08
C ARG A 89 10.16 8.17 5.89
N LYS A 90 10.98 7.14 6.12
CA LYS A 90 12.43 7.23 5.93
C LYS A 90 12.79 7.59 4.50
N PHE A 91 12.08 7.01 3.53
CA PHE A 91 12.28 7.34 2.13
C PHE A 91 11.85 8.78 1.81
N LEU A 92 10.71 9.22 2.33
CA LEU A 92 10.25 10.60 2.21
C LEU A 92 11.27 11.59 2.78
N GLU A 93 11.86 11.31 3.94
CA GLU A 93 12.92 12.13 4.53
C GLU A 93 14.16 12.18 3.63
N GLU A 94 14.56 11.04 3.06
CA GLU A 94 15.68 10.97 2.11
C GLU A 94 15.40 11.77 0.83
N VAL A 95 14.20 11.71 0.27
CA VAL A 95 13.85 12.41 -0.98
C VAL A 95 13.59 13.89 -0.78
N VAL A 96 12.86 14.28 0.28
CA VAL A 96 12.51 15.69 0.54
C VAL A 96 13.76 16.52 0.87
N THR A 97 14.80 15.92 1.44
CA THR A 97 16.06 16.64 1.71
C THR A 97 16.90 16.97 0.47
N VAL A 98 16.56 16.45 -0.72
CA VAL A 98 17.35 16.65 -1.95
C VAL A 98 16.81 17.81 -2.80
N ASP A 99 15.59 18.32 -2.54
CA ASP A 99 14.97 19.35 -3.39
C ASP A 99 15.10 20.81 -2.84
N ASP A 100 15.82 21.05 -1.74
CA ASP A 100 16.05 22.39 -1.18
C ASP A 100 17.48 22.95 -1.40
N VAL A 101 18.34 22.26 -2.16
CA VAL A 101 19.70 22.74 -2.48
C VAL A 101 20.02 22.54 -3.96
N ASP A 102 19.32 23.25 -4.85
CA ASP A 102 19.92 23.94 -6.01
C ASP A 102 18.85 24.78 -6.74
N ASN A 103 18.68 26.03 -6.32
CA ASN A 103 18.28 27.10 -7.24
C ASN A 103 18.84 28.42 -6.70
N CYS A 104 20.18 28.45 -6.61
CA CYS A 104 20.91 29.71 -6.64
C CYS A 104 20.88 30.29 -8.05
#